data_AF-A0A417FLF2-F1
#
_entry.id   AF-A0A417FLF2-F1
#
_cell.length_a   1.000
_cell.length_b   1.000
_cell.length_c   1.000
_cell.angle_alpha   90.00
_cell.angle_beta   90.00
_cell.angle_gamma   90.00
#
_symmetry.space_group_name_H-M   'P 1'
#
loop_
_entity.id
_entity.type
_entity.pdbx_description
1 polymer ?
#
loop_
_entity_poly.entity_id
_entity_poly.type
_entity_poly.pdbx_seq_one_letter_code
_entity_poly.pdbx_strand_id
1 'polypeptide(L)'
;MKKIKFNTGWNFYMGSGSALQTMEDGNPEETAVTLPHDASILRPRDSKEAGGSGNGFFREENYHYIKEFQLPAEDAGKCVWLEFEGIYQNAFVYINNSFAGKNPYGYGNFYVDATKYVHAGQKNTIKVVVKNAVPSGRWYTGGGIYRDVNIMVSEPLHLAPQGVRLATVEAEKDLAVIRVELPVEYHGTQVREAEINCS
;
A
#
# COMPACT_ATOMS: atom_id res chain seq x y z
N MET A 1 13.99 1.63 -9.71
CA MET A 1 13.31 2.52 -8.73
C MET A 1 13.82 2.18 -7.34
N LYS A 2 14.17 3.17 -6.51
CA LYS A 2 14.64 2.97 -5.14
C LYS A 2 13.45 2.61 -4.26
N LYS A 3 13.39 1.39 -3.74
CA LYS A 3 12.33 0.88 -2.85
C LYS A 3 12.76 1.04 -1.39
N ILE A 4 11.94 1.70 -0.58
CA ILE A 4 12.21 1.99 0.83
C ILE A 4 11.03 1.49 1.67
N LYS A 5 11.32 0.72 2.74
CA LYS A 5 10.29 0.28 3.70
C LYS A 5 9.61 1.50 4.32
N PHE A 6 8.28 1.44 4.39
CA PHE A 6 7.43 2.56 4.80
C PHE A 6 6.49 2.18 5.95
N ASN A 7 6.96 1.29 6.83
CA ASN A 7 6.15 0.63 7.85
C ASN A 7 6.02 1.38 9.17
N THR A 8 6.94 2.28 9.50
CA THR A 8 6.98 2.94 10.82
C THR A 8 6.23 4.27 10.82
N GLY A 9 5.83 4.77 11.99
CA GLY A 9 5.24 6.10 12.15
C GLY A 9 3.85 6.23 11.51
N TRP A 10 3.03 5.19 11.65
CA TRP A 10 1.61 5.22 11.31
C TRP A 10 0.80 5.44 12.58
N ASN A 11 -0.26 6.24 12.47
CA ASN A 11 -1.33 6.31 13.45
C ASN A 11 -2.52 5.50 12.93
N PHE A 12 -3.20 4.82 13.83
CA PHE A 12 -4.33 3.95 13.54
C PHE A 12 -5.50 4.32 14.42
N TYR A 13 -6.70 4.28 13.85
CA TYR A 13 -7.94 4.37 14.62
C TYR A 13 -9.07 3.59 13.93
N MET A 14 -10.11 3.28 14.69
CA MET A 14 -11.26 2.48 14.25
C MET A 14 -12.51 3.33 14.08
N GLY A 15 -13.46 2.82 13.28
CA GLY A 15 -14.80 3.39 13.13
C GLY A 15 -15.13 3.76 11.69
N SER A 16 -16.36 4.24 11.47
CA SER A 16 -16.83 4.71 10.18
C SER A 16 -16.06 5.93 9.67
N GLY A 17 -15.49 6.72 10.59
CA GLY A 17 -14.86 8.01 10.27
C GLY A 17 -15.85 9.03 9.72
N SER A 18 -17.16 8.84 9.95
CA SER A 18 -18.21 9.78 9.58
C SER A 18 -18.32 10.91 10.59
N ALA A 19 -18.67 12.11 10.11
CA ALA A 19 -18.90 13.27 10.98
C ALA A 19 -20.01 13.00 12.01
N LEU A 20 -21.02 12.20 11.66
CA LEU A 20 -22.08 11.79 12.57
C LEU A 20 -21.51 10.97 13.73
N GLN A 21 -20.70 9.96 13.44
CA GLN A 21 -20.05 9.17 14.48
C GLN A 21 -19.14 10.02 15.36
N THR A 22 -18.38 10.96 14.78
CA THR A 22 -17.52 11.85 15.57
C THR A 22 -18.33 12.76 16.51
N MET A 23 -19.54 13.16 16.13
CA MET A 23 -20.43 13.92 17.02
C MET A 23 -21.03 13.06 18.13
N GLU A 24 -21.32 11.79 17.86
CA GLU A 24 -21.93 10.85 18.83
C GLU A 24 -20.89 10.29 19.83
N ASP A 25 -19.76 9.80 19.31
CA ASP A 25 -18.75 9.06 20.07
C ASP A 25 -17.54 9.93 20.46
N GLY A 26 -17.43 11.14 19.91
CA GLY A 26 -16.23 11.98 20.00
C GLY A 26 -15.15 11.64 18.97
N ASN A 27 -13.99 12.28 19.08
CA ASN A 27 -12.85 11.96 18.20
C ASN A 27 -12.31 10.57 18.57
N PRO A 28 -12.10 9.68 17.58
CA PRO A 28 -11.55 8.36 17.85
C PRO A 28 -10.13 8.49 18.40
N GLU A 29 -9.78 7.63 19.34
CA GLU A 29 -8.43 7.58 19.90
C GLU A 29 -7.44 7.04 18.85
N GLU A 30 -6.40 7.81 18.55
CA GLU A 30 -5.33 7.40 17.65
C GLU A 30 -4.25 6.62 18.40
N THR A 31 -3.86 5.48 17.85
CA THR A 31 -2.77 4.64 18.38
C THR A 31 -1.62 4.58 17.38
N ALA A 32 -0.40 4.81 17.84
CA ALA A 32 0.79 4.61 17.01
C ALA A 32 1.00 3.11 16.74
N VAL A 33 1.18 2.74 15.47
CA VAL A 33 1.43 1.36 15.02
C VAL A 33 2.63 1.29 14.08
N THR A 34 3.22 0.11 14.00
CA THR A 34 4.21 -0.24 12.96
C THR A 34 3.62 -1.36 12.13
N LEU A 35 3.70 -1.21 10.81
CA LEU A 35 3.24 -2.21 9.86
C LEU A 35 4.26 -3.38 9.74
N PRO A 36 3.81 -4.59 9.40
CA PRO A 36 2.43 -5.01 9.15
C PRO A 36 1.58 -5.00 10.42
N HIS A 37 0.29 -4.69 10.27
CA HIS A 37 -0.66 -4.61 11.36
C HIS A 37 -1.98 -5.30 11.01
N ASP A 38 -2.28 -6.37 11.73
CA ASP A 38 -3.60 -6.99 11.78
C ASP A 38 -4.37 -6.36 12.97
N ALA A 39 -5.28 -5.45 12.67
CA ALA A 39 -6.09 -4.78 13.68
C ALA A 39 -7.15 -5.70 14.30
N SER A 40 -7.60 -6.73 13.57
CA SER A 40 -8.66 -7.62 14.02
C SER A 40 -8.18 -8.54 15.14
N ILE A 41 -6.93 -9.01 15.10
CA ILE A 41 -6.39 -9.97 16.10
C ILE A 41 -6.35 -9.39 17.53
N LEU A 42 -6.28 -8.05 17.64
CA LEU A 42 -6.24 -7.33 18.91
C LEU A 42 -7.62 -7.16 19.54
N ARG A 43 -8.69 -7.59 18.85
CA ARG A 43 -10.08 -7.43 19.31
C ARG A 43 -10.53 -8.63 20.14
N PRO A 44 -11.48 -8.44 21.07
CA PRO A 44 -12.15 -9.55 21.71
C PRO A 44 -12.95 -10.36 20.69
N ARG A 45 -13.09 -11.65 20.95
CA ARG A 45 -13.95 -12.55 20.19
C ARG A 45 -15.34 -12.59 20.80
N ASP A 46 -16.37 -12.67 19.98
CA ASP A 46 -17.74 -12.89 20.43
C ASP A 46 -18.43 -13.97 19.59
N SER A 47 -18.93 -14.99 20.28
CA SER A 47 -19.72 -16.10 19.71
C SER A 47 -20.95 -15.65 18.89
N LYS A 48 -21.42 -14.42 19.09
CA LYS A 48 -22.57 -13.82 18.40
C LYS A 48 -22.20 -13.07 17.11
N GLU A 49 -20.91 -12.92 16.80
CA GLU A 49 -20.49 -12.24 15.57
C GLU A 49 -20.96 -12.96 14.31
N ALA A 50 -21.42 -12.19 13.32
CA ALA A 50 -22.00 -12.72 12.10
C ALA A 50 -21.01 -13.58 11.28
N GLY A 51 -19.71 -13.32 11.39
CA GLY A 51 -18.66 -14.12 10.77
C GLY A 51 -18.48 -15.51 11.39
N GLY A 52 -19.05 -15.73 12.59
CA GLY A 52 -19.05 -17.01 13.30
C GLY A 52 -17.67 -17.66 13.42
N SER A 53 -17.64 -18.99 13.45
CA SER A 53 -16.40 -19.76 13.51
C SER A 53 -15.54 -19.61 12.26
N GLY A 54 -16.14 -19.26 11.12
CA GLY A 54 -15.43 -19.01 9.87
C GLY A 54 -14.41 -17.87 10.02
N ASN A 55 -14.82 -16.73 10.58
CA ASN A 55 -13.91 -15.63 10.88
C ASN A 55 -13.28 -15.72 12.28
N GLY A 56 -13.29 -16.90 12.93
CA GLY A 56 -12.75 -17.05 14.28
C GLY A 56 -13.45 -16.20 15.35
N PHE A 57 -14.71 -15.83 15.13
CA PHE A 57 -15.54 -15.01 16.03
C PHE A 57 -15.04 -13.57 16.23
N PHE A 58 -14.24 -13.05 15.29
CA PHE A 58 -13.84 -11.64 15.29
C PHE A 58 -14.89 -10.76 14.62
N ARG A 59 -15.09 -9.58 15.22
CA ARG A 59 -15.92 -8.52 14.64
C ARG A 59 -15.17 -7.81 13.52
N GLU A 60 -15.87 -7.70 12.40
CA GLU A 60 -15.44 -6.99 11.22
C GLU A 60 -15.68 -5.48 11.39
N GLU A 61 -14.66 -4.65 11.13
CA GLU A 61 -14.71 -3.20 11.39
C GLU A 61 -14.05 -2.40 10.27
N ASN A 62 -14.37 -1.10 10.23
CA ASN A 62 -13.64 -0.16 9.38
C ASN A 62 -12.40 0.37 10.10
N TYR A 63 -11.29 0.43 9.37
CA TYR A 63 -9.99 0.85 9.90
C TYR A 63 -9.45 2.05 9.13
N HIS A 64 -8.77 2.94 9.85
CA HIS A 64 -8.10 4.10 9.26
C HIS A 64 -6.64 4.10 9.70
N TYR A 65 -5.76 4.33 8.74
CA TYR A 65 -4.33 4.48 8.96
C TYR A 65 -3.89 5.83 8.40
N ILE A 66 -3.21 6.64 9.20
CA ILE A 66 -2.69 7.94 8.81
C ILE A 66 -1.19 7.95 9.01
N LYS A 67 -0.46 8.47 8.04
CA LYS A 67 0.98 8.68 8.15
C LYS A 67 1.37 10.02 7.56
N GLU A 68 2.17 10.75 8.32
CA GLU A 68 2.84 11.95 7.86
C GLU A 68 4.29 11.62 7.47
N PHE A 69 4.78 12.23 6.40
CA PHE A 69 6.14 12.02 5.91
C PHE A 69 6.61 13.23 5.09
N GLN A 70 7.91 13.30 4.85
CA GLN A 70 8.53 14.34 4.02
C GLN A 70 9.44 13.68 3.00
N LEU A 71 9.26 14.08 1.75
CA LEU A 71 10.20 13.74 0.68
C LEU A 71 11.33 14.78 0.68
N PRO A 72 12.60 14.36 0.49
CA PRO A 72 13.70 15.28 0.25
C PRO A 72 13.38 16.29 -0.86
N ALA A 73 13.83 17.54 -0.73
CA ALA A 73 13.61 18.56 -1.76
C ALA A 73 14.26 18.19 -3.11
N GLU A 74 15.36 17.43 -3.06
CA GLU A 74 16.05 16.85 -4.24
C GLU A 74 15.23 15.81 -5.01
N ASP A 75 14.13 15.31 -4.45
CA ASP A 75 13.21 14.41 -5.14
C ASP A 75 12.11 15.17 -5.91
N ALA A 76 12.20 16.50 -6.00
CA ALA A 76 11.29 17.29 -6.83
C ALA A 76 11.33 16.83 -8.30
N GLY A 77 10.16 16.57 -8.87
CA GLY A 77 10.01 16.11 -10.26
C GLY A 77 10.26 14.62 -10.49
N LYS A 78 10.58 13.85 -9.45
CA LYS A 78 10.71 12.40 -9.53
C LYS A 78 9.35 11.70 -9.47
N CYS A 79 9.30 10.48 -10.00
CA CYS A 79 8.15 9.58 -9.84
C CYS A 79 8.15 9.00 -8.43
N VAL A 80 6.98 9.02 -7.79
CA VAL A 80 6.79 8.48 -6.44
C VAL A 80 5.62 7.52 -6.46
N TRP A 81 5.86 6.29 -6.01
CA TRP A 81 4.86 5.24 -5.93
C TRP A 81 4.75 4.71 -4.50
N LEU A 82 3.53 4.33 -4.11
CA LEU A 82 3.29 3.54 -2.91
C LEU A 82 2.96 2.12 -3.34
N GLU A 83 3.72 1.15 -2.82
CA GLU A 83 3.43 -0.27 -2.95
C GLU A 83 2.83 -0.76 -1.65
N PHE A 84 1.66 -1.38 -1.75
CA PHE A 84 1.03 -2.10 -0.66
C PHE A 84 1.05 -3.59 -1.01
N GLU A 85 1.76 -4.41 -0.23
CA GLU A 85 1.88 -5.85 -0.48
C GLU A 85 0.62 -6.64 -0.07
N GLY A 86 -0.31 -5.97 0.64
CA GLY A 86 -1.63 -6.50 0.96
C GLY A 86 -2.36 -5.67 2.02
N ILE A 87 -3.63 -5.40 1.78
CA ILE A 87 -4.54 -4.75 2.74
C ILE A 87 -5.85 -5.50 2.69
N TYR A 88 -6.30 -6.04 3.81
CA TYR A 88 -7.57 -6.75 3.89
C TYR A 88 -8.63 -5.88 4.57
N GLN A 89 -9.66 -5.38 3.87
CA GLN A 89 -9.80 -5.29 2.40
C GLN A 89 -10.53 -4.00 2.00
N ASN A 90 -10.85 -3.84 0.70
CA ASN A 90 -11.50 -2.64 0.18
C ASN A 90 -10.77 -1.36 0.61
N ALA A 91 -9.49 -1.29 0.27
CA ALA A 91 -8.63 -0.17 0.61
C ALA A 91 -8.94 1.04 -0.27
N PHE A 92 -8.95 2.22 0.34
CA PHE A 92 -8.99 3.53 -0.32
C PHE A 92 -7.81 4.35 0.19
N VAL A 93 -7.00 4.89 -0.72
CA VAL A 93 -5.80 5.65 -0.41
C VAL A 93 -6.02 7.10 -0.79
N TYR A 94 -5.74 7.99 0.15
CA TYR A 94 -5.78 9.43 -0.01
C TYR A 94 -4.40 9.99 0.31
N ILE A 95 -3.95 10.97 -0.47
CA ILE A 95 -2.68 11.67 -0.29
C ILE A 95 -2.98 13.15 -0.34
N ASN A 96 -2.58 13.90 0.71
CA ASN A 96 -2.90 15.32 0.87
C ASN A 96 -4.39 15.61 0.59
N ASN A 97 -5.26 14.82 1.23
CA ASN A 97 -6.72 14.85 1.13
C ASN A 97 -7.32 14.54 -0.26
N SER A 98 -6.49 14.19 -1.24
CA SER A 98 -6.93 13.83 -2.59
C SER A 98 -7.00 12.31 -2.75
N PHE A 99 -8.04 11.80 -3.38
CA PHE A 99 -8.16 10.38 -3.68
C PHE A 99 -7.10 9.95 -4.70
N ALA A 100 -6.25 9.00 -4.30
CA ALA A 100 -5.10 8.54 -5.07
C ALA A 100 -5.30 7.14 -5.66
N GLY A 101 -6.06 6.27 -4.98
CA GLY A 101 -6.32 4.94 -5.50
C GLY A 101 -7.21 4.09 -4.61
N LYS A 102 -7.67 2.95 -5.14
CA LYS A 102 -8.39 1.95 -4.37
C LYS A 102 -7.97 0.54 -4.80
N ASN A 103 -8.08 -0.41 -3.89
CA ASN A 103 -7.94 -1.82 -4.19
C ASN A 103 -9.00 -2.63 -3.42
N PRO A 104 -10.00 -3.20 -4.11
CA PRO A 104 -11.00 -4.06 -3.48
C PRO A 104 -10.39 -5.35 -2.91
N TYR A 105 -9.46 -5.96 -3.64
CA TYR A 105 -9.01 -7.32 -3.35
C TYR A 105 -7.99 -7.38 -2.20
N GLY A 106 -8.28 -8.21 -1.20
CA GLY A 106 -7.54 -8.20 0.07
C GLY A 106 -6.14 -8.80 0.06
N TYR A 107 -5.78 -9.61 -0.95
CA TYR A 107 -4.58 -10.46 -0.89
C TYR A 107 -3.49 -10.13 -1.91
N GLY A 108 -3.80 -9.28 -2.88
CA GLY A 108 -2.88 -8.91 -3.96
C GLY A 108 -2.05 -7.67 -3.63
N ASN A 109 -0.85 -7.61 -4.20
CA ASN A 109 -0.08 -6.38 -4.24
C ASN A 109 -0.81 -5.35 -5.10
N PHE A 110 -0.78 -4.08 -4.70
CA PHE A 110 -1.21 -2.99 -5.55
C PHE A 110 -0.34 -1.75 -5.38
N TYR A 111 -0.33 -0.92 -6.41
CA TYR A 111 0.52 0.26 -6.53
C TYR A 111 -0.36 1.50 -6.68
N VAL A 112 0.02 2.58 -6.02
CA VAL A 112 -0.61 3.90 -6.14
C VAL A 112 0.44 4.88 -6.63
N ASP A 113 0.22 5.46 -7.81
CA ASP A 113 1.03 6.57 -8.28
C ASP A 113 0.75 7.80 -7.41
N ALA A 114 1.73 8.16 -6.59
CA ALA A 114 1.67 9.27 -5.66
C ALA A 114 2.21 10.58 -6.27
N THR A 115 2.84 10.51 -7.46
CA THR A 115 3.66 11.58 -8.05
C THR A 115 2.94 12.92 -8.07
N LYS A 116 1.69 12.97 -8.53
CA LYS A 116 0.91 14.21 -8.63
C LYS A 116 0.30 14.71 -7.32
N TYR A 117 0.39 13.92 -6.26
CA TYR A 117 -0.26 14.20 -4.98
C TYR A 117 0.72 14.65 -3.89
N VAL A 118 2.01 14.33 -4.05
CA VAL A 118 3.05 14.66 -3.07
C VAL A 118 3.77 15.96 -3.39
N HIS A 119 4.34 16.57 -2.36
CA HIS A 119 5.12 17.79 -2.43
C HIS A 119 6.51 17.56 -1.84
N ALA A 120 7.54 17.58 -2.70
CA ALA A 120 8.93 17.47 -2.28
C ALA A 120 9.34 18.65 -1.40
N GLY A 121 10.16 18.39 -0.37
CA GLY A 121 10.58 19.40 0.60
C GLY A 121 9.48 19.84 1.59
N GLN A 122 8.25 19.32 1.47
CA GLN A 122 7.13 19.66 2.35
C GLN A 122 6.59 18.43 3.08
N LYS A 123 5.81 18.69 4.12
CA LYS A 123 5.06 17.67 4.84
C LYS A 123 3.93 17.14 3.96
N ASN A 124 3.81 15.83 3.87
CA ASN A 124 2.78 15.11 3.15
C ASN A 124 2.02 14.19 4.11
N THR A 125 0.74 13.97 3.84
CA THR A 125 -0.12 13.08 4.63
C THR A 125 -0.73 12.01 3.74
N ILE A 126 -0.56 10.74 4.12
CA ILE A 126 -1.26 9.60 3.54
C ILE A 126 -2.34 9.16 4.52
N LYS A 127 -3.55 8.93 4.01
CA LYS A 127 -4.64 8.28 4.74
C LYS A 127 -5.09 7.04 3.96
N VAL A 128 -5.12 5.90 4.64
CA VAL A 128 -5.66 4.65 4.10
C VAL A 128 -6.91 4.29 4.88
N VAL A 129 -8.03 4.15 4.18
CA VAL A 129 -9.30 3.70 4.73
C VAL A 129 -9.52 2.26 4.27
N VAL A 130 -9.70 1.35 5.22
CA VAL A 130 -9.95 -0.07 4.97
C VAL A 130 -11.40 -0.34 5.32
N LYS A 131 -12.23 -0.62 4.30
CA LYS A 131 -13.65 -0.87 4.49
C LYS A 131 -13.93 -2.37 4.66
N ASN A 132 -13.87 -2.83 5.90
CA ASN A 132 -14.03 -4.25 6.22
C ASN A 132 -15.20 -4.57 7.15
N ALA A 133 -16.15 -3.66 7.37
CA ALA A 133 -17.24 -3.84 8.35
C ALA A 133 -18.37 -4.84 7.97
N VAL A 134 -18.10 -5.82 7.12
CA VAL A 134 -19.08 -6.85 6.72
C VAL A 134 -18.40 -8.23 6.67
N PRO A 135 -19.12 -9.34 7.00
CA PRO A 135 -18.57 -10.68 6.86
C PRO A 135 -18.10 -10.93 5.42
N SER A 136 -16.84 -11.32 5.28
CA SER A 136 -16.17 -11.28 3.98
C SER A 136 -15.37 -12.52 3.59
N GLY A 137 -15.07 -13.40 4.56
CA GLY A 137 -14.25 -14.60 4.36
C GLY A 137 -14.90 -15.86 4.90
N ARG A 138 -14.43 -17.02 4.42
CA ARG A 138 -14.78 -18.35 4.99
C ARG A 138 -13.80 -18.83 6.07
N TRP A 139 -12.71 -18.09 6.26
CA TRP A 139 -11.65 -18.30 7.24
C TRP A 139 -11.30 -16.96 7.89
N TYR A 140 -10.57 -16.97 8.99
CA TYR A 140 -10.05 -15.76 9.60
C TYR A 140 -9.12 -15.03 8.64
N THR A 141 -9.50 -13.81 8.25
CA THR A 141 -8.76 -13.02 7.26
C THR A 141 -7.85 -11.98 7.88
N GLY A 142 -8.09 -11.63 9.15
CA GLY A 142 -7.57 -10.42 9.76
C GLY A 142 -8.18 -9.17 9.14
N GLY A 143 -7.61 -8.01 9.49
CA GLY A 143 -8.09 -6.73 8.97
C GLY A 143 -7.05 -5.62 9.10
N GLY A 144 -6.92 -4.81 8.06
CA GLY A 144 -5.97 -3.70 8.00
C GLY A 144 -4.80 -3.92 7.05
N ILE A 145 -3.71 -3.19 7.28
CA ILE A 145 -2.51 -3.23 6.44
C ILE A 145 -1.58 -4.32 6.98
N TYR A 146 -1.97 -5.58 6.71
CA TYR A 146 -1.36 -6.78 7.29
C TYR A 146 -0.08 -7.24 6.58
N ARG A 147 0.34 -6.56 5.51
CA ARG A 147 1.63 -6.75 4.83
C ARG A 147 2.35 -5.43 4.68
N ASP A 148 3.59 -5.51 4.22
CA ASP A 148 4.47 -4.37 4.16
C ASP A 148 4.00 -3.29 3.17
N VAL A 149 4.39 -2.06 3.48
CA VAL A 149 4.22 -0.90 2.62
C VAL A 149 5.60 -0.39 2.24
N ASN A 150 5.78 -0.02 0.98
CA ASN A 150 7.01 0.58 0.51
C ASN A 150 6.71 1.88 -0.24
N ILE A 151 7.58 2.87 -0.06
CA ILE A 151 7.63 4.03 -0.94
C ILE A 151 8.73 3.81 -1.96
N MET A 152 8.43 4.05 -3.21
CA MET A 152 9.35 3.82 -4.32
C MET A 152 9.56 5.13 -5.08
N VAL A 153 10.83 5.53 -5.25
CA VAL A 153 11.20 6.79 -5.89
C VAL A 153 12.13 6.54 -7.08
N SER A 154 11.91 7.21 -8.20
CA SER A 154 12.81 7.16 -9.37
C SER A 154 12.77 8.43 -10.19
N GLU A 155 13.79 8.59 -11.03
CA GLU A 155 13.73 9.52 -12.15
C GLU A 155 12.51 9.24 -13.06
N PRO A 156 12.05 10.24 -13.83
CA PRO A 156 10.95 10.05 -14.79
C PRO A 156 11.19 8.93 -15.79
N LEU A 157 12.44 8.71 -16.20
CA LEU A 157 12.85 7.56 -17.02
C LEU A 157 13.33 6.43 -16.09
N HIS A 158 12.59 5.32 -16.04
CA HIS A 158 12.88 4.22 -15.12
C HIS A 158 12.33 2.88 -15.62
N LEU A 159 12.79 1.78 -15.01
CA LEU A 159 12.16 0.47 -15.19
C LEU A 159 10.79 0.43 -14.52
N ALA A 160 9.78 -0.10 -15.21
CA ALA A 160 8.43 -0.25 -14.69
C ALA A 160 8.42 -0.99 -13.33
N PRO A 161 7.58 -0.58 -12.36
CA PRO A 161 7.40 -1.32 -11.12
C PRO A 161 7.06 -2.80 -11.36
N GLN A 162 7.82 -3.72 -10.74
CA GLN A 162 7.70 -5.18 -10.95
C GLN A 162 7.78 -5.63 -12.43
N GLY A 163 8.38 -4.81 -13.31
CA GLY A 163 8.43 -5.09 -14.75
C GLY A 163 9.53 -6.07 -15.16
N VAL A 164 10.60 -6.19 -14.37
CA VAL A 164 11.77 -7.03 -14.70
C VAL A 164 11.38 -8.50 -14.70
N ARG A 165 11.55 -9.17 -15.84
CA ARG A 165 11.31 -10.61 -15.97
C ARG A 165 12.57 -11.29 -16.48
N LEU A 166 12.95 -12.34 -15.78
CA LEU A 166 14.04 -13.23 -16.17
C LEU A 166 13.45 -14.60 -16.42
N ALA A 167 13.84 -15.23 -17.52
CA ALA A 167 13.44 -16.60 -17.83
C ALA A 167 14.65 -17.38 -18.33
N THR A 168 14.95 -18.51 -17.69
CA THR A 168 15.88 -19.50 -18.25
C THR A 168 15.16 -20.20 -19.39
N VAL A 169 15.59 -19.94 -20.62
CA VAL A 169 14.98 -20.53 -21.82
C VAL A 169 15.65 -21.83 -22.22
N GLU A 170 16.90 -22.03 -21.81
CA GLU A 170 17.68 -23.24 -22.02
C GLU A 170 18.70 -23.39 -20.90
N ALA A 171 18.96 -24.63 -20.47
CA ALA A 171 19.94 -24.95 -19.44
C ALA A 171 20.62 -26.28 -19.75
N GLU A 172 21.94 -26.24 -19.86
CA GLU A 172 22.84 -27.37 -19.99
C GLU A 172 23.79 -27.43 -18.77
N LYS A 173 24.68 -28.43 -18.76
CA LYS A 173 25.61 -28.65 -17.64
C LYS A 173 26.52 -27.44 -17.38
N ASP A 174 27.01 -26.80 -18.44
CA ASP A 174 28.03 -25.74 -18.36
C ASP A 174 27.54 -24.40 -18.95
N LEU A 175 26.25 -24.31 -19.34
CA LEU A 175 25.67 -23.13 -20.01
C LEU A 175 24.19 -22.94 -19.62
N ALA A 176 23.75 -21.70 -19.46
CA ALA A 176 22.32 -21.37 -19.40
C ALA A 176 22.06 -20.14 -20.27
N VAL A 177 20.95 -20.16 -21.00
CA VAL A 177 20.46 -19.03 -21.79
C VAL A 177 19.36 -18.33 -20.99
N ILE A 178 19.59 -17.07 -20.64
CA ILE A 178 18.65 -16.26 -19.87
C ILE A 178 18.05 -15.19 -20.77
N ARG A 179 16.72 -15.21 -20.90
CA ARG A 179 15.96 -14.10 -21.47
C ARG A 179 15.71 -13.05 -20.40
N VAL A 180 15.98 -11.80 -20.75
CA VAL A 180 15.78 -10.63 -19.89
C VAL A 180 14.76 -9.72 -20.56
N GLU A 181 13.65 -9.43 -19.88
CA GLU A 181 12.66 -8.43 -20.31
C GLU A 181 12.67 -7.28 -19.30
N LEU A 182 12.92 -6.07 -19.79
CA LEU A 182 13.09 -4.85 -18.99
C LEU A 182 12.16 -3.74 -19.51
N PRO A 183 10.89 -3.71 -19.09
CA PRO A 183 9.98 -2.65 -19.47
C PRO A 183 10.48 -1.30 -18.93
N VAL A 184 10.69 -0.34 -19.83
CA VAL A 184 11.09 1.03 -19.49
C VAL A 184 9.87 1.93 -19.61
N GLU A 185 9.68 2.79 -18.62
CA GLU A 185 8.65 3.82 -18.60
C GLU A 185 9.30 5.20 -18.56
N TYR A 186 8.65 6.16 -19.22
CA TYR A 186 9.02 7.57 -19.17
C TYR A 186 7.80 8.43 -18.82
N HIS A 187 7.88 9.10 -17.68
CA HIS A 187 6.83 9.96 -17.13
C HIS A 187 7.17 11.44 -17.28
N GLY A 188 7.60 11.85 -18.48
CA GLY A 188 7.86 13.25 -18.79
C GLY A 188 7.30 13.64 -20.16
N THR A 189 7.53 14.90 -20.55
CA THR A 189 6.95 15.48 -21.77
C THR A 189 7.94 15.64 -22.92
N GLN A 190 9.23 15.32 -22.68
CA GLN A 190 10.32 15.55 -23.62
C GLN A 190 10.81 14.24 -24.22
N VAL A 191 11.46 14.28 -25.39
CA VAL A 191 12.11 13.08 -25.93
C VAL A 191 13.34 12.75 -25.07
N ARG A 192 13.55 11.46 -24.82
CA ARG A 192 14.70 10.93 -24.09
C ARG A 192 15.28 9.74 -24.81
N GLU A 193 16.60 9.67 -24.81
CA GLU A 193 17.34 8.48 -25.20
C GLU A 193 17.52 7.59 -23.96
N ALA A 194 17.39 6.28 -24.14
CA ALA A 194 17.53 5.29 -23.08
C ALA A 194 18.46 4.17 -23.56
N GLU A 195 19.49 3.87 -22.76
CA GLU A 195 20.42 2.78 -23.00
C GLU A 195 20.30 1.77 -21.85
N ILE A 196 20.20 0.49 -22.19
CA ILE A 196 20.12 -0.60 -21.22
C ILE A 196 21.35 -1.48 -21.40
N ASN A 197 22.21 -1.50 -20.39
CA ASN A 197 23.40 -2.34 -20.36
C ASN A 197 23.10 -3.62 -19.57
N CYS A 198 23.16 -4.77 -20.25
CA CYS A 198 23.12 -6.09 -19.62
C CYS A 198 24.53 -6.68 -19.67
N SER A 199 25.24 -6.65 -18.55
CA SER A 199 26.60 -7.19 -18.38
C SER A 199 26.59 -8.40 -17.47
#